data_AF-A0A0G4ITB9-F1
#
_entry.id   AF-A0A0G4ITB9-F1
#
_cell.length_a   1.000
_cell.length_b   1.000
_cell.length_c   1.000
_cell.angle_alpha   90.00
_cell.angle_beta   90.00
_cell.angle_gamma   90.00
#
_symmetry.space_group_name_H-M   'P 1'
#
loop_
_entity.id
_entity.type
_entity.pdbx_description
1 polymer ?
#
loop_
_entity_poly.entity_id
_entity_poly.type
_entity_poly.pdbx_seq_one_letter_code
_entity_poly.pdbx_strand_id
1 'polypeptide(L)'
;MLSWILVFTAIAVPVTHAAPVSVCFVSQQNLIMDGGFMEGVYDGMARVYNEVNDPSKFKYKVVILEAVEQNRYANGDVFVPWEVQPGATDCNFFIFASFTATPMIQALSAAYLNTPGIGMAIVDNVPPGDTIPKNSQGILFRQEQAGYLAGLLAGLVTQTKVVASAGGVPLPPVRGYCNGFKLGVRQTCPTCIILEQYMFDFIGGPYLAPLGRMFADDNADIIFGVGGGAGAVADNYMAIANPNALIIGVDADYYATAFVNSTLKTRVLATALKKVDVSVYVTLKSVLAGTFQGGTNAFFDASNGGVGLSPCHDACSHVPASFATIQSKAISDLATGALTLPLDGNYWLARDLTHVNIMMPVTLYGRAPDPASTCAAVNVSNAWGSYIYQFGDAHRIWSFDVLGDNWSPESSSTLMNVTGVGPAALAESCVASIRSADGSATLAVQYGGNDPTTMTVSGQVNLLLNGRGFADLYLHWQSLNVPPDAAGPGQRWGSACAVTNNVGSPVFYTMGGRGLYQFFGDVWYLNLSGAWTPNKVPPSAAWQQLQTLPDP
;
A
#
# COMPACT_ATOMS: atom_id res chain seq x y z
N MET A 1 6.20 -44.01 -48.97
CA MET A 1 5.84 -42.97 -47.99
C MET A 1 6.27 -43.47 -46.62
N LEU A 2 7.50 -43.15 -46.19
CA LEU A 2 7.99 -43.41 -44.83
C LEU A 2 8.10 -42.05 -44.13
N SER A 3 7.26 -41.83 -43.13
CA SER A 3 7.28 -40.63 -42.30
C SER A 3 8.29 -40.81 -41.17
N TRP A 4 9.28 -39.92 -41.12
CA TRP A 4 10.25 -39.82 -40.03
C TRP A 4 9.64 -39.02 -38.88
N ILE A 5 9.49 -39.66 -37.72
CA ILE A 5 9.16 -39.00 -36.46
C ILE A 5 10.47 -38.51 -35.85
N LEU A 6 10.70 -37.20 -35.86
CA LEU A 6 11.77 -36.55 -35.11
C LEU A 6 11.36 -36.43 -33.64
N VAL A 7 11.91 -37.30 -32.81
CA VAL A 7 11.83 -37.20 -31.35
C VAL A 7 12.85 -36.14 -30.92
N PHE A 8 12.39 -34.97 -30.48
CA PHE A 8 13.22 -34.02 -29.75
C PHE A 8 13.39 -34.53 -28.31
N THR A 9 14.44 -35.31 -28.05
CA THR A 9 14.95 -35.46 -26.69
C THR A 9 15.61 -34.14 -26.28
N ALA A 10 14.97 -33.40 -25.39
CA ALA A 10 15.60 -32.31 -24.66
C ALA A 10 16.72 -32.91 -23.81
N ILE A 11 17.96 -32.80 -24.29
CA ILE A 11 19.14 -33.14 -23.49
C ILE A 11 19.28 -32.02 -22.46
N ALA A 12 18.80 -32.26 -21.24
CA ALA A 12 19.21 -31.48 -20.08
C ALA A 12 20.72 -31.70 -19.92
N VAL A 13 21.52 -30.70 -20.28
CA VAL A 13 22.95 -30.72 -19.97
C VAL A 13 23.07 -30.58 -18.45
N PRO A 14 23.61 -31.57 -17.73
CA PRO A 14 23.84 -31.41 -16.30
C PRO A 14 24.91 -30.34 -16.14
N VAL A 15 24.56 -29.23 -15.49
CA VAL A 15 25.57 -28.28 -15.02
C VAL A 15 26.22 -28.92 -13.78
N THR A 16 27.27 -29.69 -14.00
CA THR A 16 28.14 -30.12 -12.92
C THR A 16 28.84 -28.89 -12.36
N HIS A 17 28.41 -28.41 -11.19
CA HIS A 17 29.08 -27.32 -10.49
C HIS A 17 30.45 -27.82 -9.99
N ALA A 18 31.51 -27.43 -10.67
CA ALA A 18 32.89 -27.69 -10.24
C ALA A 18 33.31 -26.79 -9.04
N ALA A 19 32.49 -25.79 -8.70
CA ALA A 19 32.69 -24.86 -7.60
C ALA A 19 31.49 -24.92 -6.62
N PRO A 20 31.69 -24.61 -5.31
CA PRO A 20 30.59 -24.52 -4.35
C PRO A 20 29.49 -23.57 -4.84
N VAL A 21 28.23 -23.89 -4.54
CA VAL A 21 27.15 -22.90 -4.62
C VAL A 21 27.38 -21.87 -3.52
N SER A 22 27.54 -20.61 -3.93
CA SER A 22 27.92 -19.48 -3.07
C SER A 22 26.88 -18.39 -3.21
N VAL A 23 26.06 -18.21 -2.17
CA VAL A 23 24.88 -17.35 -2.20
C VAL A 23 25.15 -16.00 -1.54
N CYS A 24 24.75 -14.92 -2.21
CA CYS A 24 24.70 -13.57 -1.66
C CYS A 24 23.25 -13.12 -1.52
N PHE A 25 22.77 -12.91 -0.29
CA PHE A 25 21.51 -12.21 -0.04
C PHE A 25 21.80 -10.73 0.22
N VAL A 26 21.32 -9.85 -0.66
CA VAL A 26 21.52 -8.41 -0.51
C VAL A 26 20.35 -7.81 0.25
N SER A 27 20.62 -7.17 1.38
CA SER A 27 19.61 -6.57 2.26
C SER A 27 20.09 -5.24 2.86
N GLN A 28 19.15 -4.44 3.35
CA GLN A 28 19.46 -3.30 4.22
C GLN A 28 19.71 -3.79 5.66
N GLN A 29 20.58 -3.11 6.40
CA GLN A 29 21.12 -3.56 7.70
C GLN A 29 20.05 -3.90 8.75
N ASN A 30 18.96 -3.15 8.77
CA ASN A 30 17.95 -3.22 9.84
C ASN A 30 16.71 -4.04 9.46
N LEU A 31 16.77 -4.82 8.37
CA LEU A 31 15.61 -5.53 7.86
C LEU A 31 15.71 -7.05 7.99
N ILE A 32 16.89 -7.63 8.24
CA ILE A 32 17.09 -9.09 8.11
C ILE A 32 16.28 -9.90 9.12
N MET A 33 16.22 -9.43 10.38
CA MET A 33 15.51 -10.12 11.47
C MET A 33 14.21 -9.36 11.80
N ASP A 34 13.33 -9.25 10.80
CA ASP A 34 12.06 -8.52 10.91
C ASP A 34 10.93 -9.35 11.54
N GLY A 35 11.18 -10.60 11.93
CA GLY A 35 10.15 -11.52 12.42
C GLY A 35 9.22 -12.03 11.32
N GLY A 36 9.54 -11.81 10.03
CA GLY A 36 8.62 -12.00 8.91
C GLY A 36 9.32 -12.26 7.58
N PHE A 37 9.13 -11.33 6.63
CA PHE A 37 9.47 -11.51 5.23
C PHE A 37 10.96 -11.71 4.98
N MET A 38 11.79 -10.84 5.54
CA MET A 38 13.24 -10.87 5.32
C MET A 38 13.92 -11.98 6.13
N GLU A 39 13.42 -12.24 7.34
CA GLU A 39 13.88 -13.35 8.17
C GLU A 39 13.64 -14.69 7.48
N GLY A 40 12.50 -14.84 6.79
CA GLY A 40 12.22 -16.01 5.97
C GLY A 40 13.28 -16.25 4.88
N VAL A 41 13.82 -15.21 4.24
CA VAL A 41 14.89 -15.37 3.25
C VAL A 41 16.17 -15.92 3.89
N TYR A 42 16.53 -15.36 5.04
CA TYR A 42 17.67 -15.81 5.83
C TYR A 42 17.50 -17.27 6.26
N ASP A 43 16.34 -17.62 6.82
CA ASP A 43 16.04 -18.96 7.32
C ASP A 43 16.07 -20.02 6.21
N GLY A 44 15.57 -19.68 5.03
CA GLY A 44 15.65 -20.55 3.85
C GLY A 44 17.09 -20.90 3.48
N MET A 45 17.99 -19.90 3.45
CA MET A 45 19.42 -20.13 3.21
C MET A 45 20.09 -20.92 4.33
N ALA A 46 19.83 -20.54 5.59
CA ALA A 46 20.39 -21.18 6.77
C ALA A 46 20.00 -22.66 6.84
N ARG A 47 18.75 -22.99 6.49
CA ARG A 47 18.27 -24.37 6.40
C ARG A 47 19.06 -25.19 5.39
N VAL A 48 19.32 -24.66 4.19
CA VAL A 48 20.14 -25.35 3.17
C VAL A 48 21.57 -25.55 3.68
N TYR A 49 22.17 -24.52 4.28
CA TYR A 49 23.51 -24.60 4.84
C TYR A 49 23.64 -25.70 5.90
N ASN A 50 22.70 -25.75 6.85
CA ASN A 50 22.69 -26.74 7.92
C ASN A 50 22.44 -28.16 7.40
N GLU A 51 21.61 -28.32 6.37
CA GLU A 51 21.35 -29.64 5.77
C GLU A 51 22.54 -30.14 4.95
N VAL A 52 23.21 -29.26 4.18
CA VAL A 52 24.39 -29.62 3.38
C VAL A 52 25.59 -29.89 4.29
N ASN A 53 25.77 -29.06 5.33
CA ASN A 53 26.83 -29.16 6.34
C ASN A 53 28.24 -29.37 5.74
N ASP A 54 28.51 -28.72 4.60
CA ASP A 54 29.75 -28.86 3.84
C ASP A 54 30.03 -27.55 3.09
N PRO A 55 30.89 -26.66 3.62
CA PRO A 55 31.23 -25.39 2.98
C PRO A 55 31.87 -25.52 1.59
N SER A 56 32.37 -26.70 1.23
CA SER A 56 32.89 -26.97 -0.12
C SER A 56 31.78 -27.19 -1.15
N LYS A 57 30.53 -27.37 -0.70
CA LYS A 57 29.34 -27.54 -1.55
C LYS A 57 28.39 -26.36 -1.48
N PHE A 58 28.17 -25.81 -0.28
CA PHE A 58 27.25 -24.69 -0.09
C PHE A 58 27.77 -23.72 0.96
N LYS A 59 27.78 -22.44 0.61
CA LYS A 59 28.03 -21.32 1.52
C LYS A 59 27.11 -20.16 1.17
N TYR A 60 26.81 -19.32 2.15
CA TYR A 60 26.05 -18.11 1.93
C TYR A 60 26.60 -16.97 2.79
N LYS A 61 26.35 -15.73 2.35
CA LYS A 61 26.58 -14.53 3.14
C LYS A 61 25.45 -13.53 2.91
N VAL A 62 25.20 -12.71 3.92
CA VAL A 62 24.32 -11.56 3.80
C VAL A 62 25.18 -10.33 3.49
N VAL A 63 24.86 -9.67 2.39
CA VAL A 63 25.48 -8.41 1.96
C VAL A 63 24.59 -7.29 2.46
N ILE A 64 25.13 -6.52 3.40
CA ILE A 64 24.44 -5.38 4.00
C ILE A 64 24.86 -4.14 3.24
N LEU A 65 23.90 -3.46 2.61
CA LEU A 65 24.16 -2.20 1.90
C LEU A 65 24.78 -1.17 2.84
N GLU A 66 25.87 -0.52 2.43
CA GLU A 66 26.46 0.59 3.18
C GLU A 66 25.58 1.84 3.14
N ALA A 67 25.83 2.82 4.01
CA ALA A 67 25.01 4.04 4.09
C ALA A 67 24.85 4.77 2.74
N VAL A 68 25.92 4.83 1.93
CA VAL A 68 25.87 5.43 0.59
C VAL A 68 24.96 4.63 -0.33
N GLU A 69 25.03 3.30 -0.28
CA GLU A 69 24.24 2.40 -1.11
C GLU A 69 22.77 2.37 -0.67
N GLN A 70 22.51 2.48 0.63
CA GLN A 70 21.15 2.64 1.17
C GLN A 70 20.51 3.93 0.66
N ASN A 71 21.25 5.04 0.62
CA ASN A 71 20.75 6.30 0.05
C ASN A 71 20.44 6.18 -1.44
N ARG A 72 21.34 5.53 -2.19
CA ARG A 72 21.13 5.25 -3.62
C ARG A 72 19.91 4.36 -3.86
N TYR A 73 19.75 3.33 -3.02
CA TYR A 73 18.58 2.45 -3.04
C TYR A 73 17.29 3.22 -2.77
N ALA A 74 17.27 4.07 -1.73
CA ALA A 74 16.13 4.92 -1.40
C ALA A 74 15.78 5.92 -2.52
N ASN A 75 16.79 6.41 -3.24
CA ASN A 75 16.60 7.32 -4.38
C ASN A 75 16.20 6.61 -5.68
N GLY A 76 16.14 5.27 -5.69
CA GLY A 76 15.84 4.48 -6.88
C GLY A 76 16.97 4.45 -7.91
N ASP A 77 18.21 4.73 -7.50
CA ASP A 77 19.36 4.72 -8.38
C ASP A 77 19.65 3.31 -8.92
N VAL A 78 20.10 3.22 -10.16
CA VAL A 78 20.57 1.96 -10.76
C VAL A 78 22.03 1.73 -10.36
N PHE A 79 22.30 0.73 -9.53
CA PHE A 79 23.66 0.41 -9.09
C PHE A 79 23.85 -1.04 -8.66
N VAL A 80 25.10 -1.49 -8.72
CA VAL A 80 25.55 -2.78 -8.18
C VAL A 80 26.30 -2.50 -6.86
N PRO A 81 25.89 -3.06 -5.72
CA PRO A 81 26.61 -2.87 -4.46
C PRO A 81 28.05 -3.39 -4.53
N TRP A 82 28.98 -2.74 -3.84
CA TRP A 82 30.40 -2.96 -4.05
C TRP A 82 30.84 -4.40 -3.75
N GLU A 83 30.28 -5.05 -2.73
CA GLU A 83 30.57 -6.44 -2.35
C GLU A 83 30.04 -7.48 -3.35
N VAL A 84 29.15 -7.07 -4.26
CA VAL A 84 28.57 -7.93 -5.30
C VAL A 84 29.01 -7.52 -6.71
N GLN A 85 29.92 -6.55 -6.85
CA GLN A 85 30.53 -6.18 -8.14
C GLN A 85 31.35 -7.34 -8.74
N PRO A 86 31.46 -7.42 -10.07
CA PRO A 86 32.32 -8.40 -10.73
C PRO A 86 33.76 -8.33 -10.23
N GLY A 87 34.31 -9.46 -9.80
CA GLY A 87 35.68 -9.56 -9.26
C GLY A 87 35.83 -9.17 -7.77
N ALA A 88 34.82 -8.56 -7.15
CA ALA A 88 34.79 -8.29 -5.71
C ALA A 88 34.13 -9.42 -4.91
N THR A 89 33.22 -10.16 -5.55
CA THR A 89 32.43 -11.22 -4.91
C THR A 89 32.89 -12.63 -5.28
N ASP A 90 32.73 -13.55 -4.33
CA ASP A 90 32.86 -14.99 -4.51
C ASP A 90 31.50 -15.69 -4.65
N CYS A 91 30.42 -14.92 -4.74
CA CYS A 91 29.07 -15.43 -4.97
C CYS A 91 28.83 -15.78 -6.43
N ASN A 92 28.15 -16.90 -6.65
CA ASN A 92 27.67 -17.33 -7.97
C ASN A 92 26.13 -17.46 -8.00
N PHE A 93 25.45 -17.16 -6.90
CA PHE A 93 24.00 -17.05 -6.88
C PHE A 93 23.58 -15.85 -6.01
N PHE A 94 22.68 -15.01 -6.51
CA PHE A 94 22.20 -13.84 -5.78
C PHE A 94 20.73 -13.98 -5.44
N ILE A 95 20.36 -13.59 -4.22
CA ILE A 95 18.97 -13.48 -3.78
C ILE A 95 18.67 -12.01 -3.50
N PHE A 96 17.58 -11.53 -4.09
CA PHE A 96 16.98 -10.24 -3.79
C PHE A 96 15.60 -10.48 -3.21
N ALA A 97 15.24 -9.72 -2.18
CA ALA A 97 13.92 -9.78 -1.59
C ALA A 97 13.40 -8.37 -1.41
N SER A 98 12.62 -7.89 -2.38
CA SER A 98 11.88 -6.63 -2.32
C SER A 98 11.28 -6.33 -3.70
N PHE A 99 10.05 -5.81 -3.70
CA PHE A 99 9.42 -5.26 -4.89
C PHE A 99 10.10 -3.96 -5.37
N THR A 100 10.76 -3.21 -4.47
CA THR A 100 11.46 -1.95 -4.80
C THR A 100 12.92 -2.16 -5.22
N ALA A 101 13.44 -3.40 -5.20
CA ALA A 101 14.82 -3.70 -5.62
C ALA A 101 15.06 -3.69 -7.13
N THR A 102 14.06 -3.30 -7.94
CA THR A 102 14.14 -3.31 -9.42
C THR A 102 15.39 -2.63 -9.98
N PRO A 103 15.82 -1.43 -9.53
CA PRO A 103 17.04 -0.79 -10.05
C PRO A 103 18.32 -1.60 -9.80
N MET A 104 18.45 -2.22 -8.63
CA MET A 104 19.61 -3.09 -8.32
C MET A 104 19.56 -4.38 -9.12
N ILE A 105 18.37 -4.99 -9.25
CA ILE A 105 18.17 -6.19 -10.08
C ILE A 105 18.55 -5.88 -11.53
N GLN A 106 18.16 -4.72 -12.05
CA GLN A 106 18.51 -4.26 -13.40
C GLN A 106 20.03 -4.10 -13.56
N ALA A 107 20.69 -3.44 -12.61
CA ALA A 107 22.13 -3.21 -12.64
C ALA A 107 22.93 -4.52 -12.60
N LEU A 108 22.54 -5.44 -11.71
CA LEU A 108 23.18 -6.74 -11.58
C LEU A 108 22.92 -7.66 -12.75
N SER A 109 21.69 -7.65 -13.27
CA SER A 109 21.38 -8.32 -14.51
C SER A 109 22.31 -7.78 -15.61
N ALA A 110 22.40 -6.47 -15.81
CA ALA A 110 23.32 -5.89 -16.79
C ALA A 110 24.79 -6.31 -16.59
N ALA A 111 25.24 -6.46 -15.35
CA ALA A 111 26.60 -6.90 -15.02
C ALA A 111 26.86 -8.40 -15.25
N TYR A 112 25.84 -9.26 -15.12
CA TYR A 112 26.03 -10.72 -15.03
C TYR A 112 25.18 -11.57 -15.97
N LEU A 113 24.26 -10.99 -16.77
CA LEU A 113 23.33 -11.71 -17.66
C LEU A 113 24.00 -12.72 -18.59
N ASN A 114 25.22 -12.43 -19.02
CA ASN A 114 25.98 -13.26 -19.95
C ASN A 114 27.10 -14.05 -19.26
N THR A 115 27.14 -14.10 -17.94
CA THR A 115 28.21 -14.75 -17.17
C THR A 115 27.80 -16.19 -16.84
N PRO A 116 28.48 -17.21 -17.41
CA PRO A 116 28.15 -18.60 -17.14
C PRO A 116 28.33 -18.96 -15.67
N GLY A 117 27.39 -19.73 -15.12
CA GLY A 117 27.45 -20.19 -13.73
C GLY A 117 27.02 -19.16 -12.70
N ILE A 118 26.55 -17.97 -13.10
CA ILE A 118 25.95 -16.99 -12.19
C ILE A 118 24.43 -16.99 -12.32
N GLY A 119 23.73 -17.15 -11.21
CA GLY A 119 22.25 -17.13 -11.14
C GLY A 119 21.68 -16.09 -10.19
N MET A 120 20.38 -15.78 -10.35
CA MET A 120 19.65 -14.85 -9.50
C MET A 120 18.24 -15.37 -9.18
N ALA A 121 17.78 -15.17 -7.96
CA ALA A 121 16.39 -15.35 -7.56
C ALA A 121 15.86 -14.06 -6.91
N ILE A 122 14.61 -13.71 -7.23
CA ILE A 122 13.99 -12.47 -6.75
C ILE A 122 12.69 -12.83 -6.05
N VAL A 123 12.62 -12.61 -4.74
CA VAL A 123 11.43 -12.83 -3.92
C VAL A 123 10.49 -11.63 -4.05
N ASP A 124 9.21 -11.93 -4.28
CA ASP A 124 8.08 -10.98 -4.40
C ASP A 124 8.15 -10.04 -5.63
N ASN A 125 9.06 -10.32 -6.57
CA ASN A 125 9.22 -9.53 -7.78
C ASN A 125 9.79 -10.39 -8.92
N VAL A 126 9.78 -9.84 -10.13
CA VAL A 126 10.33 -10.47 -11.33
C VAL A 126 11.54 -9.70 -11.84
N PRO A 127 12.44 -10.32 -12.62
CA PRO A 127 13.45 -9.58 -13.34
C PRO A 127 12.83 -8.51 -14.27
N PRO A 128 13.46 -7.33 -14.41
CA PRO A 128 12.96 -6.27 -15.28
C PRO A 128 13.08 -6.63 -16.76
N GLY A 129 12.17 -6.08 -17.57
CA GLY A 129 12.10 -6.28 -19.03
C GLY A 129 10.98 -7.23 -19.48
N ASP A 130 10.76 -7.29 -20.79
CA ASP A 130 9.66 -8.08 -21.38
C ASP A 130 9.90 -9.59 -21.34
N THR A 131 11.15 -10.00 -21.09
CA THR A 131 11.56 -11.41 -21.00
C THR A 131 12.40 -11.64 -19.77
N ILE A 132 12.10 -12.71 -19.03
CA ILE A 132 12.87 -13.13 -17.86
C ILE A 132 14.22 -13.68 -18.34
N PRO A 133 15.35 -13.16 -17.84
CA PRO A 133 16.66 -13.70 -18.17
C PRO A 133 16.82 -15.18 -17.82
N LYS A 134 17.56 -15.93 -18.66
CA LYS A 134 17.78 -17.38 -18.48
C LYS A 134 18.50 -17.76 -17.20
N ASN A 135 19.22 -16.83 -16.59
CA ASN A 135 19.90 -17.04 -15.32
C ASN A 135 19.17 -16.45 -14.11
N SER A 136 17.95 -15.93 -14.32
CA SER A 136 17.14 -15.31 -13.26
C SER A 136 15.79 -16.00 -13.12
N GLN A 137 15.27 -16.03 -11.89
CA GLN A 137 13.92 -16.54 -11.59
C GLN A 137 13.19 -15.59 -10.64
N GLY A 138 11.96 -15.23 -10.96
CA GLY A 138 11.06 -14.59 -9.99
C GLY A 138 10.42 -15.64 -9.08
N ILE A 139 10.30 -15.33 -7.79
CA ILE A 139 9.62 -16.14 -6.77
C ILE A 139 8.39 -15.33 -6.34
N LEU A 140 7.22 -15.75 -6.82
CA LEU A 140 5.97 -15.02 -6.65
C LEU A 140 5.00 -15.80 -5.78
N PHE A 141 4.18 -15.07 -5.02
CA PHE A 141 3.19 -15.65 -4.12
C PHE A 141 1.77 -15.25 -4.51
N ARG A 142 0.81 -16.07 -4.07
CA ARG A 142 -0.63 -15.76 -4.07
C ARG A 142 -1.06 -15.26 -2.69
N GLN A 143 -0.44 -14.18 -2.22
CA GLN A 143 -0.66 -13.66 -0.87
C GLN A 143 -2.11 -13.24 -0.57
N GLU A 144 -2.88 -12.87 -1.60
CA GLU A 144 -4.31 -12.62 -1.47
C GLU A 144 -5.10 -13.84 -0.97
N GLN A 145 -4.62 -15.06 -1.24
CA GLN A 145 -5.19 -16.29 -0.69
C GLN A 145 -4.97 -16.38 0.83
N ALA A 146 -3.78 -16.06 1.32
CA ALA A 146 -3.50 -16.00 2.76
C ALA A 146 -4.30 -14.87 3.44
N GLY A 147 -4.37 -13.70 2.80
CA GLY A 147 -5.22 -12.59 3.25
C GLY A 147 -6.69 -13.01 3.36
N TYR A 148 -7.22 -13.74 2.38
CA TYR A 148 -8.59 -14.26 2.41
C TYR A 148 -8.85 -15.19 3.58
N LEU A 149 -7.94 -16.13 3.86
CA LEU A 149 -8.05 -17.02 5.02
C LEU A 149 -8.02 -16.24 6.35
N ALA A 150 -7.16 -15.22 6.45
CA ALA A 150 -7.13 -14.30 7.60
C ALA A 150 -8.45 -13.53 7.75
N GLY A 151 -9.03 -13.06 6.64
CA GLY A 151 -10.31 -12.36 6.65
C GLY A 151 -11.48 -13.23 7.08
N LEU A 152 -11.54 -14.49 6.61
CA LEU A 152 -12.55 -15.46 7.03
C LEU A 152 -12.51 -15.64 8.56
N LEU A 153 -11.31 -15.79 9.11
CA LEU A 153 -11.11 -15.92 10.56
C LEU A 153 -11.56 -14.65 11.29
N ALA A 154 -11.10 -13.48 10.83
CA ALA A 154 -11.43 -12.20 11.46
C ALA A 154 -12.94 -11.95 11.49
N GLY A 155 -13.63 -12.08 10.35
CA GLY A 155 -15.08 -11.87 10.30
C GLY A 155 -15.88 -12.87 11.13
N LEU A 156 -15.35 -14.08 11.35
CA LEU A 156 -16.00 -15.09 12.18
C LEU A 156 -15.80 -14.86 13.68
N VAL A 157 -14.64 -14.30 14.07
CA VAL A 157 -14.21 -14.16 15.47
C VAL A 157 -14.60 -12.80 16.07
N THR A 158 -14.68 -11.74 15.25
CA THR A 158 -14.97 -10.38 15.72
C THR A 158 -16.29 -10.32 16.51
N GLN A 159 -16.24 -9.64 17.65
CA GLN A 159 -17.36 -9.37 18.54
C GLN A 159 -17.96 -7.98 18.28
N THR A 160 -17.13 -7.00 17.90
CA THR A 160 -17.56 -5.63 17.64
C THR A 160 -18.08 -5.43 16.21
N LYS A 161 -17.80 -6.39 15.32
CA LYS A 161 -18.00 -6.27 13.87
C LYS A 161 -17.17 -5.15 13.23
N VAL A 162 -16.10 -4.73 13.90
CA VAL A 162 -15.13 -3.77 13.36
C VAL A 162 -13.77 -4.43 13.37
N VAL A 163 -13.14 -4.52 12.20
CA VAL A 163 -11.81 -5.10 12.04
C VAL A 163 -10.90 -4.13 11.32
N ALA A 164 -9.60 -4.22 11.54
CA ALA A 164 -8.61 -3.31 10.98
C ALA A 164 -7.56 -4.05 10.15
N SER A 165 -7.07 -3.40 9.09
CA SER A 165 -5.87 -3.79 8.36
C SER A 165 -4.92 -2.61 8.24
N ALA A 166 -3.66 -2.81 8.62
CA ALA A 166 -2.60 -1.80 8.57
C ALA A 166 -1.54 -2.22 7.54
N GLY A 167 -1.66 -1.72 6.31
CA GLY A 167 -0.71 -2.01 5.23
C GLY A 167 0.58 -1.20 5.37
N GLY A 168 1.71 -1.74 4.92
CA GLY A 168 2.98 -1.02 4.81
C GLY A 168 2.97 -0.04 3.63
N VAL A 169 3.96 -0.15 2.74
CA VAL A 169 3.94 0.56 1.45
C VAL A 169 2.90 -0.12 0.52
N PRO A 170 2.03 0.61 -0.19
CA PRO A 170 0.91 0.05 -0.98
C PRO A 170 1.35 -0.60 -2.30
N LEU A 171 2.28 -1.56 -2.21
CA LEU A 171 2.82 -2.36 -3.30
C LEU A 171 1.87 -3.54 -3.63
N PRO A 172 2.01 -4.18 -4.80
CA PRO A 172 1.11 -5.26 -5.20
C PRO A 172 0.97 -6.38 -4.16
N PRO A 173 2.04 -6.86 -3.50
CA PRO A 173 1.90 -7.88 -2.47
C PRO A 173 1.08 -7.43 -1.26
N VAL A 174 1.32 -6.21 -0.76
CA VAL A 174 0.59 -5.64 0.38
C VAL A 174 -0.90 -5.48 0.04
N ARG A 175 -1.19 -4.93 -1.14
CA ARG A 175 -2.58 -4.80 -1.63
C ARG A 175 -3.25 -6.16 -1.78
N GLY A 176 -2.52 -7.18 -2.25
CA GLY A 176 -3.02 -8.55 -2.36
C GLY A 176 -3.53 -9.08 -1.01
N TYR A 177 -2.71 -8.99 0.05
CA TYR A 177 -3.13 -9.36 1.40
C TYR A 177 -4.35 -8.57 1.89
N CYS A 178 -4.33 -7.23 1.81
CA CYS A 178 -5.43 -6.40 2.31
C CYS A 178 -6.74 -6.66 1.55
N ASN A 179 -6.68 -6.82 0.22
CA ASN A 179 -7.85 -7.14 -0.59
C ASN A 179 -8.39 -8.55 -0.29
N GLY A 180 -7.51 -9.54 -0.16
CA GLY A 180 -7.86 -10.88 0.30
C GLY A 180 -8.59 -10.82 1.64
N PHE A 181 -8.02 -10.10 2.61
CA PHE A 181 -8.61 -9.89 3.93
C PHE A 181 -10.02 -9.31 3.86
N LYS A 182 -10.21 -8.25 3.07
CA LYS A 182 -11.54 -7.65 2.85
C LYS A 182 -12.54 -8.66 2.30
N LEU A 183 -12.16 -9.44 1.29
CA LEU A 183 -13.01 -10.47 0.70
C LEU A 183 -13.37 -11.56 1.72
N GLY A 184 -12.40 -11.99 2.54
CA GLY A 184 -12.61 -12.99 3.59
C GLY A 184 -13.56 -12.50 4.68
N VAL A 185 -13.35 -11.29 5.19
CA VAL A 185 -14.22 -10.69 6.22
C VAL A 185 -15.65 -10.57 5.71
N ARG A 186 -15.85 -10.10 4.47
CA ARG A 186 -17.18 -9.96 3.88
C ARG A 186 -17.89 -11.30 3.70
N GLN A 187 -17.15 -12.39 3.49
CA GLN A 187 -17.73 -13.72 3.35
C GLN A 187 -18.33 -14.25 4.66
N THR A 188 -17.67 -14.03 5.80
CA THR A 188 -18.15 -14.52 7.12
C THR A 188 -18.95 -13.47 7.89
N CYS A 189 -18.72 -12.19 7.61
CA CYS A 189 -19.42 -11.06 8.21
C CYS A 189 -19.69 -9.95 7.17
N PRO A 190 -20.76 -10.08 6.37
CA PRO A 190 -21.12 -9.08 5.36
C PRO A 190 -21.35 -7.68 5.94
N THR A 191 -21.81 -7.59 7.19
CA THR A 191 -22.10 -6.33 7.90
C THR A 191 -20.90 -5.71 8.60
N CYS A 192 -19.74 -6.36 8.62
CA CYS A 192 -18.58 -5.84 9.34
C CYS A 192 -18.05 -4.55 8.71
N ILE A 193 -17.53 -3.65 9.55
CA ILE A 193 -16.79 -2.46 9.13
C ILE A 193 -15.31 -2.86 9.06
N ILE A 194 -14.63 -2.46 7.98
CA ILE A 194 -13.22 -2.75 7.77
C ILE A 194 -12.49 -1.41 7.71
N LEU A 195 -11.63 -1.16 8.69
CA LEU A 195 -10.78 0.02 8.75
C LEU A 195 -9.46 -0.33 8.04
N GLU A 196 -9.09 0.42 7.00
CA GLU A 196 -7.84 0.20 6.27
C GLU A 196 -7.01 1.47 6.30
N GLN A 197 -5.72 1.33 6.61
CA GLN A 197 -4.73 2.41 6.52
C GLN A 197 -3.41 1.87 5.98
N TYR A 198 -2.67 2.72 5.26
CA TYR A 198 -1.31 2.43 4.81
C TYR A 198 -0.31 3.31 5.59
N MET A 199 0.72 2.67 6.12
CA MET A 199 1.76 3.30 6.93
C MET A 199 2.88 3.89 6.07
N PHE A 200 2.99 3.46 4.81
CA PHE A 200 4.09 3.83 3.90
C PHE A 200 5.48 3.48 4.44
N ASP A 201 5.55 2.46 5.29
CA ASP A 201 6.77 1.96 5.92
C ASP A 201 6.69 0.43 6.12
N PHE A 202 7.85 -0.22 6.19
CA PHE A 202 8.01 -1.63 6.54
C PHE A 202 8.80 -1.84 7.85
N ILE A 203 9.45 -0.80 8.38
CA ILE A 203 10.33 -0.89 9.56
C ILE A 203 9.53 -0.72 10.84
N GLY A 204 8.74 0.35 10.92
CA GLY A 204 7.93 0.68 12.08
C GLY A 204 8.67 1.50 13.14
N GLY A 205 7.90 2.18 13.98
CA GLY A 205 8.44 2.95 15.09
C GLY A 205 7.34 3.56 15.96
N PRO A 206 7.70 4.30 17.01
CA PRO A 206 6.73 4.86 17.96
C PRO A 206 5.71 5.83 17.35
N TYR A 207 6.01 6.39 16.18
CA TYR A 207 5.11 7.25 15.43
C TYR A 207 3.83 6.53 14.96
N LEU A 208 3.79 5.19 15.00
CA LEU A 208 2.60 4.38 14.69
C LEU A 208 1.64 4.25 15.88
N ALA A 209 1.99 4.74 17.07
CA ALA A 209 1.12 4.71 18.24
C ALA A 209 -0.26 5.37 18.02
N PRO A 210 -0.37 6.54 17.36
CA PRO A 210 -1.66 7.13 17.03
C PRO A 210 -2.49 6.26 16.09
N LEU A 211 -1.88 5.54 15.15
CA LEU A 211 -2.60 4.65 14.24
C LEU A 211 -3.24 3.47 14.99
N GLY A 212 -2.46 2.78 15.82
CA GLY A 212 -2.99 1.67 16.64
C GLY A 212 -4.09 2.15 17.59
N ARG A 213 -3.92 3.33 18.20
CA ARG A 213 -4.95 3.95 19.04
C ARG A 213 -6.21 4.32 18.26
N MET A 214 -6.08 4.86 17.05
CA MET A 214 -7.21 5.18 16.17
C MET A 214 -8.06 3.93 15.90
N PHE A 215 -7.44 2.80 15.55
CA PHE A 215 -8.20 1.55 15.35
C PHE A 215 -8.93 1.10 16.62
N ALA A 216 -8.29 1.21 17.78
CA ALA A 216 -8.91 0.88 19.06
C ALA A 216 -10.07 1.83 19.42
N ASP A 217 -9.89 3.14 19.24
CA ASP A 217 -10.91 4.17 19.49
C ASP A 217 -12.12 4.01 18.55
N ASP A 218 -11.87 3.48 17.33
CA ASP A 218 -12.89 3.10 16.36
C ASP A 218 -13.52 1.72 16.63
N ASN A 219 -13.21 1.14 17.79
CA ASN A 219 -13.78 -0.10 18.29
C ASN A 219 -13.42 -1.34 17.46
N ALA A 220 -12.30 -1.30 16.72
CA ALA A 220 -11.76 -2.52 16.13
C ALA A 220 -11.35 -3.50 17.24
N ASP A 221 -11.61 -4.79 17.04
CA ASP A 221 -11.22 -5.86 17.97
C ASP A 221 -10.34 -6.94 17.32
N ILE A 222 -10.07 -6.81 16.02
CA ILE A 222 -9.10 -7.61 15.29
C ILE A 222 -8.28 -6.69 14.40
N ILE A 223 -6.96 -6.85 14.41
CA ILE A 223 -6.04 -6.13 13.52
C ILE A 223 -5.17 -7.10 12.72
N PHE A 224 -5.00 -6.78 11.42
CA PHE A 224 -4.12 -7.48 10.49
C PHE A 224 -3.04 -6.51 9.95
N GLY A 225 -1.85 -6.54 10.56
CA GLY A 225 -0.71 -5.73 10.18
C GLY A 225 0.06 -6.30 8.98
N VAL A 226 -0.12 -5.72 7.80
CA VAL A 226 0.49 -6.16 6.53
C VAL A 226 1.66 -5.25 6.13
N GLY A 227 2.71 -5.24 6.93
CA GLY A 227 3.82 -4.32 6.72
C GLY A 227 5.13 -4.75 7.37
N GLY A 228 5.39 -6.05 7.50
CA GLY A 228 6.56 -6.54 8.24
C GLY A 228 6.61 -5.95 9.65
N GLY A 229 7.78 -5.43 10.04
CA GLY A 229 8.00 -4.79 11.33
C GLY A 229 7.01 -3.64 11.62
N ALA A 230 6.70 -2.81 10.63
CA ALA A 230 5.69 -1.74 10.78
C ALA A 230 4.30 -2.29 11.12
N GLY A 231 3.91 -3.38 10.46
CA GLY A 231 2.66 -4.10 10.74
C GLY A 231 2.61 -4.60 12.18
N ALA A 232 3.66 -5.31 12.61
CA ALA A 232 3.77 -5.81 13.98
C ALA A 232 3.73 -4.68 15.02
N VAL A 233 4.32 -3.51 14.74
CA VAL A 233 4.25 -2.34 15.63
C VAL A 233 2.83 -1.77 15.71
N ALA A 234 2.11 -1.64 14.59
CA ALA A 234 0.71 -1.22 14.58
C ALA A 234 -0.19 -2.20 15.36
N ASP A 235 0.01 -3.50 15.16
CA ASP A 235 -0.69 -4.57 15.88
C ASP A 235 -0.49 -4.45 17.40
N ASN A 236 0.77 -4.25 17.83
CA ASN A 236 1.12 -4.05 19.23
C ASN A 236 0.39 -2.82 19.80
N TYR A 237 0.40 -1.67 19.11
CA TYR A 237 -0.22 -0.45 19.63
C TYR A 237 -1.74 -0.55 19.73
N MET A 238 -2.38 -1.21 18.77
CA MET A 238 -3.82 -1.43 18.81
C MET A 238 -4.19 -2.39 19.96
N ALA A 239 -3.45 -3.48 20.15
CA ALA A 239 -3.66 -4.40 21.26
C ALA A 239 -3.37 -3.77 22.63
N ILE A 240 -2.40 -2.86 22.75
CA ILE A 240 -2.19 -2.09 23.99
C ILE A 240 -3.39 -1.18 24.28
N ALA A 241 -3.94 -0.51 23.25
CA ALA A 241 -5.05 0.42 23.40
C ALA A 241 -6.40 -0.28 23.65
N ASN A 242 -6.63 -1.43 23.03
CA ASN A 242 -7.80 -2.28 23.27
C ASN A 242 -7.36 -3.65 23.86
N PRO A 243 -7.53 -3.87 25.17
CA PRO A 243 -7.15 -5.12 25.83
C PRO A 243 -7.83 -6.39 25.29
N ASN A 244 -8.96 -6.25 24.60
CA ASN A 244 -9.69 -7.38 24.01
C ASN A 244 -9.28 -7.65 22.55
N ALA A 245 -8.43 -6.81 21.97
CA ALA A 245 -8.07 -6.95 20.59
C ALA A 245 -7.15 -8.15 20.33
N LEU A 246 -7.43 -8.84 19.23
CA LEU A 246 -6.68 -9.98 18.72
C LEU A 246 -5.87 -9.58 17.48
N ILE A 247 -4.72 -10.23 17.31
CA ILE A 247 -3.73 -9.92 16.28
C ILE A 247 -3.72 -11.04 15.25
N ILE A 248 -3.79 -10.71 13.97
CA ILE A 248 -3.45 -11.62 12.88
C ILE A 248 -2.12 -11.17 12.30
N GLY A 249 -1.11 -12.03 12.37
CA GLY A 249 0.23 -11.76 11.82
C GLY A 249 0.31 -11.97 10.30
N VAL A 250 1.48 -11.68 9.72
CA VAL A 250 1.77 -11.87 8.30
C VAL A 250 3.15 -12.50 8.05
N ASP A 251 3.31 -13.14 6.91
CA ASP A 251 4.54 -13.74 6.40
C ASP A 251 5.03 -14.96 7.20
N ALA A 252 5.69 -14.74 8.34
CA ALA A 252 6.14 -15.78 9.26
C ALA A 252 5.24 -15.84 10.50
N ASP A 253 5.18 -16.99 11.17
CA ASP A 253 4.28 -17.18 12.31
C ASP A 253 4.64 -16.25 13.48
N TYR A 254 3.93 -15.12 13.60
CA TYR A 254 4.21 -14.06 14.57
C TYR A 254 4.28 -14.58 16.01
N TYR A 255 3.52 -15.61 16.34
CA TYR A 255 3.58 -16.24 17.66
C TYR A 255 4.97 -16.81 17.99
N ALA A 256 5.66 -17.33 16.99
CA ALA A 256 7.00 -17.91 17.07
C ALA A 256 8.11 -16.90 16.73
N THR A 257 7.78 -15.79 16.05
CA THR A 257 8.76 -14.79 15.58
C THR A 257 8.52 -13.42 16.22
N ALA A 258 7.79 -12.51 15.57
CA ALA A 258 7.65 -11.09 15.94
C ALA A 258 7.12 -10.87 17.37
N PHE A 259 6.34 -11.81 17.91
CA PHE A 259 5.76 -11.75 19.25
C PHE A 259 6.37 -12.78 20.21
N VAL A 260 7.43 -13.50 19.85
CA VAL A 260 7.99 -14.59 20.67
C VAL A 260 8.32 -14.18 22.11
N ASN A 261 8.79 -12.94 22.29
CA ASN A 261 9.15 -12.35 23.58
C ASN A 261 8.16 -11.25 24.04
N SER A 262 7.02 -11.10 23.36
CA SER A 262 6.02 -10.07 23.68
C SER A 262 5.05 -10.56 24.75
N THR A 263 4.63 -9.67 25.65
CA THR A 263 3.51 -9.93 26.58
C THR A 263 2.16 -10.06 25.86
N LEU A 264 2.09 -9.64 24.60
CA LEU A 264 0.90 -9.74 23.74
C LEU A 264 0.89 -11.02 22.90
N LYS A 265 1.87 -11.92 23.07
CA LYS A 265 1.97 -13.19 22.34
C LYS A 265 0.68 -14.02 22.40
N THR A 266 0.03 -14.04 23.56
CA THR A 266 -1.24 -14.76 23.78
C THR A 266 -2.44 -14.17 23.02
N ARG A 267 -2.27 -13.00 22.39
CA ARG A 267 -3.29 -12.33 21.57
C ARG A 267 -3.12 -12.57 20.08
N VAL A 268 -2.04 -13.24 19.67
CA VAL A 268 -1.85 -13.64 18.27
C VAL A 268 -2.84 -14.76 17.97
N LEU A 269 -3.87 -14.42 17.19
CA LEU A 269 -4.97 -15.28 16.81
C LEU A 269 -4.63 -16.26 15.71
N ALA A 270 -3.79 -15.85 14.75
CA ALA A 270 -3.23 -16.66 13.67
C ALA A 270 -2.24 -15.78 12.90
N THR A 271 -1.64 -16.29 11.83
CA THR A 271 -0.80 -15.54 10.91
C THR A 271 -1.14 -15.94 9.48
N ALA A 272 -1.36 -14.96 8.60
CA ALA A 272 -1.42 -15.14 7.16
C ALA A 272 -0.01 -15.47 6.64
N LEU A 273 0.25 -16.76 6.40
CA LEU A 273 1.58 -17.27 6.10
C LEU A 273 1.93 -17.04 4.63
N LYS A 274 3.17 -16.59 4.39
CA LYS A 274 3.88 -16.64 3.11
C LYS A 274 5.18 -17.40 3.34
N LYS A 275 5.33 -18.56 2.69
CA LYS A 275 6.44 -19.49 2.90
C LYS A 275 7.71 -19.05 2.17
N VAL A 276 8.22 -17.86 2.51
CA VAL A 276 9.46 -17.31 1.93
C VAL A 276 10.64 -18.23 2.22
N ASP A 277 10.74 -18.73 3.45
CA ASP A 277 11.72 -19.73 3.89
C ASP A 277 11.73 -20.97 3.00
N VAL A 278 10.56 -21.56 2.76
CA VAL A 278 10.41 -22.74 1.91
C VAL A 278 10.74 -22.42 0.46
N SER A 279 10.31 -21.25 -0.04
CA SER A 279 10.57 -20.85 -1.42
C SER A 279 12.06 -20.72 -1.72
N VAL A 280 12.79 -20.05 -0.82
CA VAL A 280 14.23 -19.85 -0.93
C VAL A 280 14.95 -21.19 -0.76
N TYR A 281 14.53 -22.02 0.20
CA TYR A 281 15.06 -23.36 0.40
C TYR A 281 14.92 -24.22 -0.87
N VAL A 282 13.71 -24.31 -1.45
CA VAL A 282 13.45 -25.12 -2.65
C VAL A 282 14.24 -24.60 -3.85
N THR A 283 14.30 -23.28 -4.05
CA THR A 283 15.09 -22.67 -5.12
C THR A 283 16.57 -23.03 -4.99
N LEU A 284 17.17 -22.87 -3.80
CA LEU A 284 18.58 -23.18 -3.59
C LEU A 284 18.90 -24.68 -3.67
N LYS A 285 17.98 -25.55 -3.24
CA LYS A 285 18.09 -27.00 -3.46
C LYS A 285 18.10 -27.33 -4.96
N SER A 286 17.31 -26.62 -5.78
CA SER A 286 17.32 -26.79 -7.23
C SER A 286 18.63 -26.33 -7.87
N VAL A 287 19.26 -25.27 -7.34
CA VAL A 287 20.59 -24.79 -7.79
C VAL A 287 21.65 -25.85 -7.48
N LEU A 288 21.67 -26.37 -6.23
CA LEU A 288 22.57 -27.45 -5.81
C LEU A 288 22.41 -28.72 -6.64
N ALA A 289 21.17 -29.05 -7.03
CA ALA A 289 20.88 -30.21 -7.87
C ALA A 289 21.16 -29.98 -9.37
N GLY A 290 21.51 -28.76 -9.79
CA GLY A 290 21.68 -28.41 -11.20
C GLY A 290 20.37 -28.40 -12.00
N THR A 291 19.22 -28.29 -11.34
CA THR A 291 17.88 -28.31 -11.95
C THR A 291 17.17 -26.95 -11.91
N PHE A 292 17.88 -25.88 -11.52
CA PHE A 292 17.36 -24.51 -11.47
C PHE A 292 16.76 -24.07 -12.81
N GLN A 293 15.52 -23.56 -12.78
CA GLN A 293 14.74 -23.18 -13.96
C GLN A 293 14.78 -21.67 -14.20
N GLY A 294 15.96 -21.12 -14.52
CA GLY A 294 16.06 -19.71 -14.89
C GLY A 294 15.32 -19.39 -16.19
N GLY A 295 14.92 -18.13 -16.36
CA GLY A 295 14.03 -17.67 -17.43
C GLY A 295 12.55 -17.91 -17.17
N THR A 296 12.17 -18.30 -15.95
CA THR A 296 10.79 -18.57 -15.54
C THR A 296 10.45 -17.89 -14.21
N ASN A 297 9.18 -17.93 -13.82
CA ASN A 297 8.73 -17.57 -12.47
C ASN A 297 8.29 -18.83 -11.73
N ALA A 298 8.70 -18.95 -10.47
CA ALA A 298 8.15 -19.89 -9.52
C ALA A 298 6.93 -19.26 -8.82
N PHE A 299 5.85 -20.02 -8.70
CA PHE A 299 4.61 -19.57 -8.07
C PHE A 299 4.32 -20.39 -6.81
N PHE A 300 4.00 -19.70 -5.73
CA PHE A 300 3.74 -20.26 -4.41
C PHE A 300 2.32 -19.85 -3.98
N ASP A 301 1.46 -20.84 -3.77
CA ASP A 301 0.03 -20.66 -3.54
C ASP A 301 -0.54 -21.78 -2.66
N ALA A 302 -1.86 -21.78 -2.45
CA ALA A 302 -2.52 -22.80 -1.63
C ALA A 302 -2.34 -24.23 -2.17
N SER A 303 -2.17 -24.40 -3.50
CA SER A 303 -2.03 -25.73 -4.12
C SER A 303 -0.72 -26.42 -3.77
N ASN A 304 0.33 -25.64 -3.48
CA ASN A 304 1.63 -26.14 -3.08
C ASN A 304 2.01 -25.78 -1.63
N GLY A 305 1.06 -25.24 -0.86
CA GLY A 305 1.28 -24.82 0.53
C GLY A 305 2.22 -23.61 0.67
N GLY A 306 2.49 -22.89 -0.42
CA GLY A 306 3.33 -21.69 -0.43
C GLY A 306 2.74 -20.49 0.29
N VAL A 307 1.41 -20.50 0.46
CA VAL A 307 0.65 -19.55 1.29
C VAL A 307 -0.38 -20.29 2.13
N GLY A 308 -0.81 -19.70 3.25
CA GLY A 308 -1.80 -20.32 4.12
C GLY A 308 -2.13 -19.49 5.36
N LEU A 309 -2.64 -20.15 6.39
CA LEU A 309 -2.96 -19.55 7.68
C LEU A 309 -2.42 -20.45 8.79
N SER A 310 -1.69 -19.90 9.75
CA SER A 310 -1.17 -20.65 10.89
C SER A 310 -2.29 -21.09 11.83
N PRO A 311 -2.05 -22.08 12.71
CA PRO A 311 -2.95 -22.38 13.83
C PRO A 311 -3.11 -21.18 14.77
N CYS A 312 -4.15 -21.21 15.60
CA CYS A 312 -4.50 -20.11 16.49
C CYS A 312 -3.74 -20.02 17.82
N HIS A 313 -2.79 -20.92 18.06
CA HIS A 313 -1.94 -20.98 19.25
C HIS A 313 -2.73 -20.80 20.56
N ASP A 314 -2.40 -19.79 21.37
CA ASP A 314 -3.02 -19.56 22.70
C ASP A 314 -4.40 -18.90 22.63
N ALA A 315 -4.73 -18.24 21.51
CA ALA A 315 -6.01 -17.54 21.31
C ALA A 315 -7.10 -18.44 20.72
N CYS A 316 -6.86 -19.75 20.62
CA CYS A 316 -7.80 -20.70 20.02
C CYS A 316 -9.19 -20.77 20.69
N SER A 317 -9.33 -20.35 21.95
CA SER A 317 -10.63 -20.24 22.62
C SER A 317 -11.60 -19.27 21.92
N HIS A 318 -11.07 -18.32 21.15
CA HIS A 318 -11.85 -17.37 20.35
C HIS A 318 -12.30 -17.95 19.00
N VAL A 319 -11.71 -19.07 18.55
CA VAL A 319 -11.95 -19.64 17.23
C VAL A 319 -13.07 -20.69 17.31
N PRO A 320 -14.21 -20.49 16.61
CA PRO A 320 -15.27 -21.49 16.60
C PRO A 320 -14.80 -22.80 15.97
N ALA A 321 -15.27 -23.94 16.49
CA ALA A 321 -14.93 -25.27 15.96
C ALA A 321 -15.28 -25.43 14.46
N SER A 322 -16.28 -24.69 13.96
CA SER A 322 -16.64 -24.65 12.54
C SER A 322 -15.54 -24.08 11.64
N PHE A 323 -14.63 -23.27 12.18
CA PHE A 323 -13.59 -22.60 11.40
C PHE A 323 -12.64 -23.61 10.73
N ALA A 324 -12.29 -24.72 11.39
CA ALA A 324 -11.42 -25.74 10.79
C ALA A 324 -11.99 -26.31 9.48
N THR A 325 -13.33 -26.47 9.41
CA THR A 325 -14.01 -26.93 8.19
C THR A 325 -14.04 -25.83 7.13
N ILE A 326 -14.32 -24.58 7.53
CA ILE A 326 -14.33 -23.40 6.64
C ILE A 326 -12.95 -23.21 6.01
N GLN A 327 -11.89 -23.22 6.82
CA GLN A 327 -10.51 -23.08 6.39
C GLN A 327 -10.09 -24.20 5.44
N SER A 328 -10.35 -25.46 5.80
CA SER A 328 -9.98 -26.61 4.95
C SER A 328 -10.67 -26.57 3.59
N LYS A 329 -11.97 -26.20 3.57
CA LYS A 329 -12.70 -26.01 2.32
C LYS A 329 -12.13 -24.86 1.50
N ALA A 330 -11.89 -23.70 2.10
CA ALA A 330 -11.33 -22.54 1.40
C ALA A 330 -9.95 -22.86 0.80
N ILE A 331 -9.05 -23.51 1.54
CA ILE A 331 -7.74 -23.95 1.03
C ILE A 331 -7.91 -24.90 -0.16
N SER A 332 -8.80 -25.89 -0.05
CA SER A 332 -9.07 -26.82 -1.15
C SER A 332 -9.63 -26.12 -2.39
N ASP A 333 -10.58 -25.20 -2.22
CA ASP A 333 -11.19 -24.48 -3.33
C ASP A 333 -10.17 -23.54 -4.02
N LEU A 334 -9.30 -22.89 -3.24
CA LEU A 334 -8.21 -22.05 -3.76
C LEU A 334 -7.15 -22.90 -4.49
N ALA A 335 -6.77 -24.03 -3.92
CA ALA A 335 -5.79 -24.96 -4.49
C ALA A 335 -6.25 -25.56 -5.82
N THR A 336 -7.55 -25.81 -5.97
CA THR A 336 -8.15 -26.41 -7.18
C THR A 336 -8.61 -25.35 -8.19
N GLY A 337 -8.61 -24.07 -7.82
CA GLY A 337 -9.19 -22.99 -8.61
C GLY A 337 -10.72 -22.96 -8.63
N ALA A 338 -11.40 -23.76 -7.79
CA ALA A 338 -12.85 -23.68 -7.60
C ALA A 338 -13.27 -22.35 -6.94
N LEU A 339 -12.37 -21.76 -6.15
CA LEU A 339 -12.43 -20.37 -5.72
C LEU A 339 -11.28 -19.62 -6.37
N THR A 340 -11.60 -18.71 -7.27
CA THR A 340 -10.64 -17.72 -7.78
C THR A 340 -10.89 -16.40 -7.06
N LEU A 341 -9.86 -15.93 -6.37
CA LEU A 341 -9.83 -14.54 -5.94
C LEU A 341 -9.39 -13.74 -7.17
N PRO A 342 -10.05 -12.64 -7.52
CA PRO A 342 -9.69 -11.88 -8.71
C PRO A 342 -8.23 -11.41 -8.60
N LEU A 343 -7.37 -12.07 -9.38
CA LEU A 343 -5.93 -11.77 -9.52
C LEU A 343 -5.68 -10.67 -10.55
N ASP A 344 -6.62 -10.51 -11.49
CA ASP A 344 -6.31 -9.93 -12.79
C ASP A 344 -6.98 -8.57 -12.99
N GLY A 345 -6.16 -7.53 -13.06
CA GLY A 345 -6.17 -6.67 -14.24
C GLY A 345 -7.01 -5.39 -14.22
N ASN A 346 -8.01 -5.21 -13.36
CA ASN A 346 -8.80 -3.96 -13.31
C ASN A 346 -8.92 -3.31 -11.92
N TYR A 347 -8.22 -3.84 -10.91
CA TYR A 347 -8.16 -3.25 -9.57
C TYR A 347 -6.82 -2.54 -9.26
N TRP A 348 -5.96 -2.33 -10.28
CA TRP A 348 -4.94 -1.27 -10.24
C TRP A 348 -5.58 0.12 -10.11
N LEU A 349 -6.80 0.24 -10.63
CA LEU A 349 -7.80 1.26 -10.40
C LEU A 349 -9.01 0.60 -9.78
N ALA A 350 -8.84 -0.09 -8.64
CA ALA A 350 -9.97 -0.51 -7.83
C ALA A 350 -10.84 0.71 -7.65
N ARG A 351 -11.97 0.74 -8.38
CA ARG A 351 -13.04 1.69 -8.19
C ARG A 351 -13.31 1.60 -6.70
N ASP A 352 -12.87 2.68 -6.04
CA ASP A 352 -12.82 2.84 -4.61
C ASP A 352 -14.12 2.30 -4.04
N LEU A 353 -14.07 1.14 -3.35
CA LEU A 353 -15.13 0.82 -2.39
C LEU A 353 -14.98 1.68 -1.12
N THR A 354 -14.10 2.68 -1.18
CA THR A 354 -13.98 3.81 -0.27
C THR A 354 -14.03 5.12 -1.07
N HIS A 355 -15.22 5.67 -1.35
CA HIS A 355 -15.34 7.11 -1.65
C HIS A 355 -15.02 7.94 -0.38
N VAL A 356 -13.80 7.79 0.14
CA VAL A 356 -13.21 8.56 1.22
C VAL A 356 -11.89 9.06 0.67
N ASN A 357 -11.71 10.38 0.65
CA ASN A 357 -10.48 11.04 0.17
C ASN A 357 -9.22 10.41 0.78
N ILE A 358 -8.57 9.50 0.05
CA ILE A 358 -7.25 8.98 0.38
C ILE A 358 -6.23 9.85 -0.34
N MET A 359 -5.34 10.47 0.42
CA MET A 359 -4.15 11.13 -0.12
C MET A 359 -3.29 10.07 -0.83
N MET A 360 -3.17 10.15 -2.15
CA MET A 360 -2.26 9.32 -2.94
C MET A 360 -0.88 10.00 -3.00
N PRO A 361 0.23 9.33 -2.62
CA PRO A 361 1.54 9.71 -3.13
C PRO A 361 1.65 9.27 -4.59
N VAL A 362 1.93 10.27 -5.43
CA VAL A 362 1.85 10.22 -6.89
C VAL A 362 3.21 9.82 -7.46
N THR A 363 3.53 8.52 -7.48
CA THR A 363 4.74 7.99 -8.16
C THR A 363 4.46 7.49 -9.58
N LEU A 364 3.26 7.73 -10.13
CA LEU A 364 2.87 7.30 -11.49
C LEU A 364 3.13 8.34 -12.59
N TYR A 365 3.56 9.56 -12.22
CA TYR A 365 3.89 10.62 -13.15
C TYR A 365 5.35 10.99 -12.94
N GLY A 366 6.11 11.24 -14.02
CA GLY A 366 7.56 11.45 -13.97
C GLY A 366 8.02 12.40 -12.86
N ARG A 367 9.27 12.21 -12.38
CA ARG A 367 9.93 12.85 -11.22
C ARG A 367 9.21 14.11 -10.70
N ALA A 368 8.26 13.90 -9.78
CA ALA A 368 7.48 14.95 -9.14
C ALA A 368 8.37 15.83 -8.23
N PRO A 369 7.89 17.02 -7.81
CA PRO A 369 8.49 17.77 -6.70
C PRO A 369 8.55 16.91 -5.43
N ASP A 370 9.50 17.21 -4.54
CA ASP A 370 9.79 16.43 -3.32
C ASP A 370 8.50 16.00 -2.57
N PRO A 371 8.25 14.69 -2.34
CA PRO A 371 7.05 14.21 -1.68
C PRO A 371 6.87 14.79 -0.26
N ALA A 372 7.94 15.22 0.40
CA ALA A 372 7.87 15.90 1.71
C ALA A 372 7.11 17.24 1.65
N SER A 373 6.94 17.82 0.46
CA SER A 373 6.35 19.14 0.25
C SER A 373 4.86 19.11 -0.10
N THR A 374 4.18 17.96 -0.08
CA THR A 374 2.85 17.81 -0.71
C THR A 374 1.73 17.77 0.34
N CYS A 375 0.78 18.70 0.24
CA CYS A 375 -0.27 18.88 1.26
C CYS A 375 -1.69 18.59 0.74
N ALA A 376 -1.93 18.71 -0.57
CA ALA A 376 -3.21 18.35 -1.21
C ALA A 376 -3.05 18.26 -2.75
N ALA A 377 -3.91 17.48 -3.42
CA ALA A 377 -3.98 17.44 -4.89
C ALA A 377 -5.41 17.29 -5.41
N VAL A 378 -5.70 17.87 -6.59
CA VAL A 378 -7.02 17.78 -7.25
C VAL A 378 -6.88 17.65 -8.76
N ASN A 379 -7.75 16.85 -9.38
CA ASN A 379 -7.83 16.73 -10.83
C ASN A 379 -8.84 17.73 -11.40
N VAL A 380 -8.49 18.40 -12.49
CA VAL A 380 -9.33 19.31 -13.25
C VAL A 380 -9.32 18.93 -14.73
N SER A 381 -10.49 18.62 -15.28
CA SER A 381 -10.67 18.37 -16.72
C SER A 381 -11.54 19.46 -17.36
N ASN A 382 -11.03 20.09 -18.40
CA ASN A 382 -11.74 21.11 -19.20
C ASN A 382 -11.53 20.90 -20.70
N ALA A 383 -12.02 21.82 -21.54
CA ALA A 383 -11.93 21.72 -23.00
C ALA A 383 -10.49 21.80 -23.56
N TRP A 384 -9.51 22.19 -22.75
CA TRP A 384 -8.12 22.43 -23.14
C TRP A 384 -7.18 21.31 -22.67
N GLY A 385 -7.62 20.45 -21.75
CA GLY A 385 -6.81 19.35 -21.23
C GLY A 385 -7.34 18.78 -19.92
N SER A 386 -6.64 17.76 -19.43
CA SER A 386 -6.80 17.25 -18.06
C SER A 386 -5.53 17.55 -17.29
N TYR A 387 -5.68 18.14 -16.11
CA TYR A 387 -4.58 18.63 -15.30
C TYR A 387 -4.70 18.12 -13.88
N ILE A 388 -3.58 17.76 -13.26
CA ILE A 388 -3.51 17.51 -11.82
C ILE A 388 -2.83 18.72 -11.18
N TYR A 389 -3.53 19.35 -10.24
CA TYR A 389 -3.01 20.44 -9.44
C TYR A 389 -2.53 19.90 -8.10
N GLN A 390 -1.30 20.25 -7.73
CA GLN A 390 -0.69 19.87 -6.47
C GLN A 390 -0.29 21.12 -5.68
N PHE A 391 -0.74 21.15 -4.42
CA PHE A 391 -0.50 22.25 -3.48
C PHE A 391 0.56 21.82 -2.48
N GLY A 392 1.63 22.60 -2.39
CA GLY A 392 2.77 22.25 -1.55
C GLY A 392 3.30 23.35 -0.64
N ASP A 393 4.31 22.99 0.14
CA ASP A 393 4.94 23.88 1.10
C ASP A 393 5.63 25.08 0.41
N ALA A 394 5.63 26.22 1.10
CA ALA A 394 6.13 27.52 0.64
C ALA A 394 5.32 28.21 -0.49
N HIS A 395 3.98 28.12 -0.47
CA HIS A 395 3.08 28.90 -1.35
C HIS A 395 3.18 28.56 -2.84
N ARG A 396 3.61 27.34 -3.18
CA ARG A 396 3.81 26.91 -4.57
C ARG A 396 2.67 26.00 -5.03
N ILE A 397 2.23 26.22 -6.26
CA ILE A 397 1.26 25.37 -6.97
C ILE A 397 1.97 24.79 -8.19
N TRP A 398 1.82 23.48 -8.35
CA TRP A 398 2.31 22.74 -9.50
C TRP A 398 1.13 22.19 -10.29
N SER A 399 1.23 22.25 -11.61
CA SER A 399 0.31 21.55 -12.49
C SER A 399 1.04 20.49 -13.30
N PHE A 400 0.37 19.35 -13.46
CA PHE A 400 0.79 18.25 -14.31
C PHE A 400 -0.20 18.12 -15.46
N ASP A 401 0.27 18.28 -16.70
CA ASP A 401 -0.52 18.03 -17.90
C ASP A 401 -0.59 16.52 -18.15
N VAL A 402 -1.79 15.95 -17.98
CA VAL A 402 -2.02 14.50 -18.10
C VAL A 402 -1.83 14.01 -19.54
N LEU A 403 -2.03 14.88 -20.53
CA LEU A 403 -1.87 14.53 -21.95
C LEU A 403 -0.45 14.78 -22.44
N GLY A 404 0.23 15.78 -21.86
CA GLY A 404 1.60 16.15 -22.18
C GLY A 404 2.68 15.42 -21.37
N ASP A 405 2.30 14.70 -20.31
CA ASP A 405 3.19 13.99 -19.36
C ASP A 405 4.34 14.86 -18.83
N ASN A 406 4.02 16.11 -18.47
CA ASN A 406 5.02 17.09 -18.03
C ASN A 406 4.51 17.94 -16.86
N TRP A 407 5.42 18.24 -15.92
CA TRP A 407 5.20 19.17 -14.81
C TRP A 407 5.55 20.60 -15.21
N SER A 408 4.74 21.56 -14.76
CA SER A 408 5.02 22.99 -14.90
C SER A 408 4.82 23.74 -13.57
N PRO A 409 5.78 24.58 -13.13
CA PRO A 409 5.54 25.53 -12.06
C PRO A 409 4.64 26.65 -12.57
N GLU A 410 3.52 26.93 -11.89
CA GLU A 410 2.52 27.92 -12.34
C GLU A 410 2.92 29.38 -12.08
N SER A 411 4.17 29.75 -12.28
CA SER A 411 4.60 31.15 -12.18
C SER A 411 4.79 31.85 -13.53
N SER A 412 4.53 31.23 -14.69
CA SER A 412 5.00 31.80 -15.97
C SER A 412 4.16 31.65 -17.26
N SER A 413 2.92 31.16 -17.26
CA SER A 413 2.14 31.06 -18.53
C SER A 413 0.68 31.56 -18.45
N THR A 414 0.50 32.84 -18.83
CA THR A 414 -0.58 33.49 -19.63
C THR A 414 -2.07 33.04 -19.62
N LEU A 415 -2.52 32.06 -18.84
CA LEU A 415 -3.94 31.65 -18.79
C LEU A 415 -4.58 31.71 -17.39
N MET A 416 -3.83 32.14 -16.37
CA MET A 416 -4.24 32.04 -14.98
C MET A 416 -4.08 33.38 -14.27
N ASN A 417 -5.14 33.82 -13.60
CA ASN A 417 -5.10 34.98 -12.72
C ASN A 417 -5.22 34.46 -11.29
N VAL A 418 -4.12 34.43 -10.56
CA VAL A 418 -4.13 34.15 -9.12
C VAL A 418 -4.63 35.42 -8.44
N THR A 419 -5.88 35.44 -7.97
CA THR A 419 -6.39 36.56 -7.18
C THR A 419 -6.09 36.30 -5.70
N GLY A 420 -4.96 36.85 -5.24
CA GLY A 420 -4.55 36.86 -3.82
C GLY A 420 -3.12 36.36 -3.60
N VAL A 421 -2.47 36.82 -2.53
CA VAL A 421 -1.26 36.17 -2.01
C VAL A 421 -1.76 35.00 -1.17
N GLY A 422 -1.73 33.80 -1.73
CA GLY A 422 -2.16 32.60 -1.03
C GLY A 422 -1.27 32.34 0.18
N PRO A 423 -1.80 31.95 1.35
CA PRO A 423 -0.96 31.47 2.43
C PRO A 423 -0.42 30.06 2.15
N ALA A 424 0.50 29.55 2.98
CA ALA A 424 1.15 28.26 2.72
C ALA A 424 0.10 27.14 2.67
N ALA A 425 0.24 26.18 1.75
CA ALA A 425 -0.47 24.92 1.88
C ALA A 425 0.11 24.20 3.10
N LEU A 426 -0.75 23.86 4.05
CA LEU A 426 -0.37 23.36 5.35
C LEU A 426 -0.90 21.93 5.51
N ALA A 427 -0.36 21.16 6.46
CA ALA A 427 -0.86 19.82 6.73
C ALA A 427 -2.37 19.87 7.05
N GLU A 428 -3.11 18.84 6.60
CA GLU A 428 -4.57 18.67 6.83
C GLU A 428 -5.49 19.63 6.03
N SER A 429 -4.99 20.27 4.98
CA SER A 429 -5.82 20.96 3.98
C SER A 429 -6.75 19.98 3.23
N CYS A 430 -7.96 20.43 2.89
CA CYS A 430 -8.81 19.76 1.91
C CYS A 430 -8.81 20.52 0.58
N VAL A 431 -9.06 19.84 -0.53
CA VAL A 431 -9.16 20.47 -1.86
C VAL A 431 -10.24 19.81 -2.71
N ALA A 432 -10.94 20.58 -3.54
CA ALA A 432 -11.86 20.03 -4.54
C ALA A 432 -12.00 20.92 -5.79
N SER A 433 -12.47 20.32 -6.89
CA SER A 433 -12.75 21.02 -8.14
C SER A 433 -14.25 21.31 -8.29
N ILE A 434 -14.60 22.54 -8.67
CA ILE A 434 -15.98 22.99 -8.89
C ILE A 434 -16.11 23.53 -10.31
N ARG A 435 -17.16 23.16 -11.05
CA ARG A 435 -17.43 23.72 -12.39
C ARG A 435 -18.39 24.90 -12.33
N SER A 436 -18.26 25.86 -13.23
CA SER A 436 -19.27 26.90 -13.40
C SER A 436 -20.59 26.30 -13.90
N ALA A 437 -21.70 26.97 -13.57
CA ALA A 437 -23.06 26.57 -13.96
C ALA A 437 -23.24 26.40 -15.47
N ASP A 438 -22.50 27.18 -16.28
CA ASP A 438 -22.51 27.13 -17.74
C ASP A 438 -21.46 26.17 -18.32
N GLY A 439 -20.76 25.40 -17.47
CA GLY A 439 -19.72 24.45 -17.86
C GLY A 439 -18.46 25.09 -18.45
N SER A 440 -18.38 26.42 -18.47
CA SER A 440 -17.32 27.15 -19.16
C SER A 440 -16.02 27.26 -18.37
N ALA A 441 -16.02 27.10 -17.04
CA ALA A 441 -14.82 27.20 -16.19
C ALA A 441 -14.79 26.09 -15.14
N THR A 442 -13.59 25.67 -14.74
CA THR A 442 -13.37 24.79 -13.58
C THR A 442 -12.45 25.50 -12.59
N LEU A 443 -12.87 25.54 -11.32
CA LEU A 443 -12.21 26.18 -10.19
C LEU A 443 -11.62 25.09 -9.30
N ALA A 444 -10.36 25.22 -8.89
CA ALA A 444 -9.81 24.44 -7.77
C ALA A 444 -9.89 25.27 -6.49
N VAL A 445 -10.47 24.70 -5.43
CA VAL A 445 -10.67 25.34 -4.13
C VAL A 445 -9.93 24.54 -3.08
N GLN A 446 -8.98 25.17 -2.39
CA GLN A 446 -8.30 24.61 -1.22
C GLN A 446 -8.78 25.33 0.04
N TYR A 447 -9.11 24.56 1.08
CA TYR A 447 -9.56 25.09 2.37
C TYR A 447 -8.86 24.40 3.54
N GLY A 448 -8.48 25.20 4.54
CA GLY A 448 -7.90 24.74 5.81
C GLY A 448 -6.39 24.43 5.76
N GLY A 449 -5.82 24.24 6.96
CA GLY A 449 -4.45 23.73 7.20
C GLY A 449 -3.77 24.35 8.43
N ASN A 450 -2.85 23.60 9.06
CA ASN A 450 -2.12 23.98 10.28
C ASN A 450 -0.62 24.27 10.04
N ASP A 451 -0.12 25.43 10.48
CA ASP A 451 1.31 25.68 10.57
C ASP A 451 1.85 25.01 11.84
N PRO A 452 2.69 23.95 11.73
CA PRO A 452 3.17 23.21 12.90
C PRO A 452 4.11 24.05 13.79
N THR A 453 4.66 25.15 13.27
CA THR A 453 5.57 26.06 13.97
C THR A 453 4.86 27.24 14.63
N THR A 454 3.86 27.83 13.97
CA THR A 454 3.15 29.03 14.47
C THR A 454 1.78 28.73 15.06
N MET A 455 1.25 27.51 14.85
CA MET A 455 -0.09 27.08 15.26
C MET A 455 -1.23 27.96 14.71
N THR A 456 -0.97 28.70 13.62
CA THR A 456 -1.96 29.56 12.97
C THR A 456 -2.75 28.78 11.93
N VAL A 457 -4.08 28.93 11.94
CA VAL A 457 -4.98 28.37 10.91
C VAL A 457 -4.98 29.31 9.72
N SER A 458 -4.70 28.77 8.54
CA SER A 458 -4.66 29.58 7.34
C SER A 458 -5.88 29.40 6.44
N GLY A 459 -6.44 30.52 5.98
CA GLY A 459 -7.62 30.58 5.13
C GLY A 459 -7.30 30.91 3.66
N GLN A 460 -7.59 29.93 2.80
CA GLN A 460 -7.94 29.95 1.35
C GLN A 460 -6.89 30.27 0.27
N VAL A 461 -6.82 29.38 -0.73
CA VAL A 461 -6.28 29.63 -2.08
C VAL A 461 -7.32 29.19 -3.12
N ASN A 462 -7.64 30.08 -4.06
CA ASN A 462 -8.62 29.87 -5.14
C ASN A 462 -7.92 30.00 -6.49
N LEU A 463 -8.03 28.98 -7.35
CA LEU A 463 -7.44 28.99 -8.69
C LEU A 463 -8.52 28.92 -9.76
N LEU A 464 -8.63 29.97 -10.57
CA LEU A 464 -9.61 30.10 -11.64
C LEU A 464 -9.00 29.86 -13.02
N LEU A 465 -9.48 28.83 -13.70
CA LEU A 465 -9.11 28.52 -15.07
C LEU A 465 -10.16 29.09 -16.04
N ASN A 466 -10.01 30.37 -16.43
CA ASN A 466 -10.47 30.95 -17.73
C ASN A 466 -10.44 32.50 -17.84
N GLY A 467 -9.72 33.26 -17.00
CA GLY A 467 -9.59 34.71 -17.16
C GLY A 467 -10.88 35.55 -17.05
N ARG A 468 -12.07 34.95 -16.89
CA ARG A 468 -13.32 35.64 -16.53
C ARG A 468 -13.34 35.81 -15.02
N GLY A 469 -12.74 36.89 -14.51
CA GLY A 469 -12.67 37.14 -13.08
C GLY A 469 -14.04 37.08 -12.39
N PHE A 470 -14.18 36.22 -11.39
CA PHE A 470 -15.18 36.42 -10.33
C PHE A 470 -14.57 37.46 -9.39
N ALA A 471 -15.20 38.63 -9.29
CA ALA A 471 -14.56 39.78 -8.67
C ALA A 471 -14.29 39.64 -7.16
N ASP A 472 -14.89 38.68 -6.44
CA ASP A 472 -14.56 38.41 -5.03
C ASP A 472 -15.17 37.07 -4.55
N LEU A 473 -14.45 35.96 -4.73
CA LEU A 473 -14.87 34.64 -4.18
C LEU A 473 -14.90 34.61 -2.65
N TYR A 474 -14.16 35.51 -1.99
CA TYR A 474 -14.14 35.66 -0.54
C TYR A 474 -15.52 35.97 0.06
N LEU A 475 -16.40 36.63 -0.71
CA LEU A 475 -17.73 37.07 -0.24
C LEU A 475 -18.82 35.99 -0.37
N HIS A 476 -18.50 34.80 -0.89
CA HIS A 476 -19.49 33.76 -1.21
C HIS A 476 -19.55 32.60 -0.21
N TRP A 477 -18.75 32.63 0.84
CA TRP A 477 -18.78 31.64 1.91
C TRP A 477 -19.91 31.91 2.90
N GLN A 478 -20.71 30.89 3.20
CA GLN A 478 -21.80 30.97 4.18
C GLN A 478 -21.71 29.85 5.22
N SER A 479 -21.89 30.21 6.49
CA SER A 479 -21.96 29.26 7.61
C SER A 479 -23.36 28.69 7.76
N LEU A 480 -23.45 27.39 8.03
CA LEU A 480 -24.66 26.69 8.41
C LEU A 480 -24.64 26.45 9.93
N ASN A 481 -25.62 27.01 10.64
CA ASN A 481 -25.86 26.68 12.04
C ASN A 481 -26.40 25.25 12.15
N VAL A 482 -25.58 24.31 12.61
CA VAL A 482 -25.97 22.92 12.86
C VAL A 482 -26.27 22.74 14.36
N PRO A 483 -27.48 22.30 14.75
CA PRO A 483 -27.78 21.98 16.14
C PRO A 483 -26.89 20.83 16.67
N PRO A 484 -26.39 20.90 17.92
CA PRO A 484 -25.48 19.89 18.50
C PRO A 484 -26.05 18.46 18.57
N ASP A 485 -27.36 18.30 18.46
CA ASP A 485 -28.12 17.07 18.64
C ASP A 485 -28.58 16.41 17.32
N ALA A 486 -28.22 16.98 16.17
CA ALA A 486 -28.40 16.30 14.89
C ALA A 486 -27.40 15.13 14.82
N ALA A 487 -27.90 13.89 14.86
CA ALA A 487 -27.14 12.64 14.81
C ALA A 487 -26.37 12.45 13.48
N GLY A 488 -25.36 13.28 13.22
CA GLY A 488 -24.32 13.08 12.22
C GLY A 488 -23.20 12.19 12.78
N PRO A 489 -22.36 11.59 11.92
CA PRO A 489 -21.18 10.87 12.37
C PRO A 489 -20.30 11.80 13.22
N GLY A 490 -19.79 11.30 14.36
CA GLY A 490 -18.89 12.07 15.21
C GLY A 490 -17.70 12.59 14.38
N GLN A 491 -17.48 13.90 14.41
CA GLN A 491 -16.39 14.54 13.68
C GLN A 491 -15.03 14.00 14.15
N ARG A 492 -14.20 13.57 13.19
CA ARG A 492 -12.82 13.07 13.42
C ARG A 492 -11.79 14.13 13.00
N TRP A 493 -10.52 13.90 13.32
CA TRP A 493 -9.41 14.83 13.02
C TRP A 493 -9.27 15.09 11.50
N GLY A 494 -9.16 16.37 11.11
CA GLY A 494 -8.95 16.82 9.72
C GLY A 494 -10.06 17.75 9.18
N SER A 495 -9.74 18.59 8.20
CA SER A 495 -10.75 19.35 7.44
C SER A 495 -11.40 18.41 6.42
N ALA A 496 -12.71 18.18 6.49
CA ALA A 496 -13.43 17.34 5.53
C ALA A 496 -14.22 18.22 4.55
N CYS A 497 -14.14 17.91 3.26
CA CYS A 497 -14.79 18.71 2.22
C CYS A 497 -15.45 17.84 1.15
N ALA A 498 -16.56 18.31 0.60
CA ALA A 498 -17.39 17.59 -0.37
C ALA A 498 -17.93 18.56 -1.44
N VAL A 499 -18.18 18.07 -2.66
CA VAL A 499 -18.82 18.85 -3.73
C VAL A 499 -20.09 18.12 -4.16
N THR A 500 -21.17 18.86 -4.41
CA THR A 500 -22.38 18.27 -5.01
C THR A 500 -22.20 17.99 -6.49
N ASN A 501 -22.78 16.88 -6.95
CA ASN A 501 -22.75 16.44 -8.35
C ASN A 501 -23.75 17.19 -9.26
N ASN A 502 -24.31 18.32 -8.81
CA ASN A 502 -25.34 19.05 -9.56
C ASN A 502 -24.74 19.77 -10.77
N VAL A 503 -25.09 19.25 -11.96
CA VAL A 503 -24.53 19.64 -13.29
C VAL A 503 -24.74 21.12 -13.64
N GLY A 504 -25.63 21.85 -12.95
CA GLY A 504 -25.89 23.28 -13.21
C GLY A 504 -25.56 24.25 -12.08
N SER A 505 -25.22 23.80 -10.87
CA SER A 505 -24.88 24.67 -9.72
C SER A 505 -24.20 23.83 -8.62
N PRO A 506 -22.96 23.39 -8.84
CA PRO A 506 -22.23 22.62 -7.84
C PRO A 506 -21.93 23.51 -6.62
N VAL A 507 -22.10 22.92 -5.44
CA VAL A 507 -21.87 23.55 -4.14
C VAL A 507 -20.75 22.78 -3.45
N PHE A 508 -19.77 23.51 -2.95
CA PHE A 508 -18.70 22.96 -2.14
C PHE A 508 -19.04 23.13 -0.67
N TYR A 509 -18.93 22.05 0.10
CA TYR A 509 -19.13 22.01 1.54
C TYR A 509 -17.79 21.76 2.22
N THR A 510 -17.56 22.46 3.32
CA THR A 510 -16.48 22.15 4.25
C THR A 510 -17.08 21.93 5.63
N MET A 511 -16.52 20.99 6.37
CA MET A 511 -16.99 20.63 7.70
C MET A 511 -15.82 20.78 8.67
N GLY A 512 -15.96 21.72 9.61
CA GLY A 512 -15.06 21.89 10.74
C GLY A 512 -13.66 22.41 10.39
N GLY A 513 -13.14 23.24 11.29
CA GLY A 513 -11.74 23.62 11.44
C GLY A 513 -11.48 23.85 12.94
N ARG A 514 -10.30 23.47 13.46
CA ARG A 514 -9.96 23.74 14.87
C ARG A 514 -9.60 25.21 15.05
N GLY A 515 -10.21 25.87 16.03
CA GLY A 515 -9.52 26.85 16.86
C GLY A 515 -9.05 26.17 18.15
N LEU A 516 -7.97 26.65 18.77
CA LEU A 516 -7.44 26.10 20.02
C LEU A 516 -8.56 25.89 21.06
N TYR A 517 -8.78 24.62 21.44
CA TYR A 517 -9.69 24.15 22.49
C TYR A 517 -11.21 24.23 22.26
N GLN A 518 -11.68 24.46 21.02
CA GLN A 518 -13.11 24.34 20.71
C GLN A 518 -13.34 23.57 19.41
N PHE A 519 -14.22 22.57 19.45
CA PHE A 519 -14.81 21.98 18.25
C PHE A 519 -15.81 22.99 17.69
N PHE A 520 -15.55 23.50 16.48
CA PHE A 520 -16.56 24.23 15.73
C PHE A 520 -17.31 23.22 14.86
N GLY A 521 -18.56 22.93 15.24
CA GLY A 521 -19.50 22.12 14.45
C GLY A 521 -20.04 22.85 13.22
N ASP A 522 -19.28 23.79 12.67
CA ASP A 522 -19.73 24.68 11.62
C ASP A 522 -19.49 24.00 10.27
N VAL A 523 -20.58 23.83 9.51
CA VAL A 523 -20.52 23.44 8.11
C VAL A 523 -20.57 24.71 7.30
N TRP A 524 -19.59 24.91 6.43
CA TRP A 524 -19.55 26.04 5.52
C TRP A 524 -19.85 25.57 4.11
N TYR A 525 -20.43 26.43 3.29
CA TYR A 525 -20.56 26.14 1.86
C TYR A 525 -20.22 27.33 0.97
N LEU A 526 -19.81 27.01 -0.26
CA LEU A 526 -19.51 27.92 -1.36
C LEU A 526 -20.38 27.55 -2.56
N ASN A 527 -21.20 28.51 -3.02
CA ASN A 527 -22.05 28.38 -4.21
C ASN A 527 -21.65 29.42 -5.27
N LEU A 528 -21.46 28.98 -6.52
CA LEU A 528 -21.06 29.82 -7.65
C LEU A 528 -22.25 30.33 -8.50
N SER A 529 -23.48 29.91 -8.20
CA SER A 529 -24.69 30.42 -8.89
C SER A 529 -25.05 31.79 -8.32
N GLY A 530 -24.93 32.86 -9.11
CA GLY A 530 -25.27 34.23 -8.71
C GLY A 530 -26.76 34.50 -8.39
N ALA A 531 -27.59 33.46 -8.22
CA ALA A 531 -29.00 33.57 -7.84
C ALA A 531 -29.20 33.09 -6.40
N TRP A 532 -29.56 34.03 -5.54
CA TRP A 532 -29.88 33.80 -4.13
C TRP A 532 -31.17 32.98 -3.98
N THR A 533 -31.10 31.87 -3.25
CA THR A 533 -32.22 31.42 -2.42
C THR A 533 -31.68 30.96 -1.06
N PRO A 534 -32.15 31.53 0.07
CA PRO A 534 -31.79 31.05 1.40
C PRO A 534 -32.55 29.74 1.63
N ASN A 535 -31.98 28.64 1.12
CA ASN A 535 -32.57 27.34 1.30
C ASN A 535 -32.21 26.86 2.71
N LYS A 536 -33.09 27.17 3.67
CA LYS A 536 -33.15 26.50 4.97
C LYS A 536 -33.58 25.06 4.74
N VAL A 537 -32.70 24.21 4.24
CA VAL A 537 -32.94 22.78 4.18
C VAL A 537 -32.66 22.22 5.58
N PRO A 538 -33.65 21.64 6.29
CA PRO A 538 -33.42 21.02 7.57
C PRO A 538 -32.31 19.96 7.47
N PRO A 539 -31.43 19.80 8.48
CA PRO A 539 -30.29 18.88 8.42
C PRO A 539 -30.65 17.45 8.02
N SER A 540 -31.82 16.96 8.43
CA SER A 540 -32.35 15.65 8.04
C SER A 540 -32.63 15.53 6.54
N ALA A 541 -33.06 16.61 5.88
CA ALA A 541 -33.38 16.64 4.47
C ALA A 541 -32.14 16.79 3.58
N ALA A 542 -31.09 17.50 4.04
CA ALA A 542 -29.81 17.57 3.34
C ALA A 542 -29.06 16.23 3.39
N TRP A 543 -29.11 15.56 4.56
CA TRP A 543 -28.51 14.23 4.74
C TRP A 543 -29.32 13.14 4.02
N GLN A 544 -30.66 13.20 4.04
CA GLN A 544 -31.51 12.35 3.22
C GLN A 544 -31.29 12.60 1.72
N GLN A 545 -31.11 13.85 1.27
CA GLN A 545 -30.77 14.12 -0.13
C GLN A 545 -29.48 13.41 -0.55
N LEU A 546 -28.44 13.44 0.29
CA LEU A 546 -27.19 12.70 0.05
C LEU A 546 -27.39 11.18 0.04
N GLN A 547 -28.33 10.64 0.82
CA GLN A 547 -28.69 9.21 0.83
C GLN A 547 -29.65 8.77 -0.30
N THR A 548 -30.40 9.71 -0.89
CA THR A 548 -31.37 9.46 -1.97
C THR A 548 -30.83 9.73 -3.37
N LEU A 549 -29.59 10.21 -3.48
CA LEU A 549 -28.89 10.19 -4.75
C LEU A 549 -28.82 8.72 -5.21
N PRO A 550 -29.29 8.40 -6.44
CA PRO A 550 -29.17 7.05 -6.94
C PRO A 550 -27.71 6.62 -6.89
N ASP A 551 -27.48 5.44 -6.32
CA ASP A 551 -26.18 4.79 -6.21
C ASP A 551 -25.51 4.73 -7.60
N PRO A 552 -24.31 5.33 -7.80
CA PRO A 552 -23.66 5.43 -9.11
C PRO A 552 -22.92 4.16 -9.59
#